data_AF-A0A812MQ59-F1
#
_entry.id   AF-A0A812MQ59-F1
#
_cell.length_a   1.000
_cell.length_b   1.000
_cell.length_c   1.000
_cell.angle_alpha   90.00
_cell.angle_beta   90.00
_cell.angle_gamma   90.00
#
_symmetry.space_group_name_H-M   'P 1'
#
loop_
_entity.id
_entity.type
_entity.pdbx_description
1 polymer ?
#
loop_
_entity_poly.entity_id
_entity_poly.type
_entity_poly.pdbx_seq_one_letter_code
_entity_poly.pdbx_strand_id
1 'polypeptide(L)'
;MSDVEQLLEHAEDEDQPETPIKIYTAICIEGAGLKKKSWQPAIQSVSGTNFAKFNKWDRYLTTFVTGKGLRLHSSKEHNINRQWFRTMEELRKAACQESLKRVIVQAAEAEGTPVPPKIRPATQQDEYLAGRTVQVTGPAVHNDSEELVHEEHQMVMLWGIKGADLWIELTEANLGYIRLAILHSPPFIQPPPKKAARGGASPKKRRKRGPKSKAALRDDEEADAAEPAPSEDNDVDEAAPLEGQDM
;
A
#
# COMPACT_ATOMS: atom_id res chain seq x y z
N MET A 1 51.55 39.25 -24.52
CA MET A 1 50.67 39.03 -23.35
C MET A 1 49.24 38.94 -23.85
N SER A 2 48.81 37.80 -24.43
CA SER A 2 47.38 37.59 -24.75
C SER A 2 46.98 36.20 -25.29
N ASP A 3 47.77 35.13 -25.21
CA ASP A 3 47.36 33.87 -25.91
C ASP A 3 47.79 32.55 -25.22
N VAL A 4 48.02 32.57 -23.90
CA VAL A 4 48.37 31.32 -23.16
C VAL A 4 47.39 31.03 -22.01
N GLU A 5 46.58 32.01 -21.60
CA GLU A 5 45.60 31.84 -20.51
C GLU A 5 44.25 31.25 -20.94
N GLN A 6 43.94 31.17 -22.24
CA GLN A 6 42.66 30.59 -22.71
C GLN A 6 42.68 29.08 -22.94
N LEU A 7 43.78 28.38 -22.61
CA LEU A 7 43.94 26.94 -22.87
C LEU A 7 43.81 26.05 -21.62
N LEU A 8 43.47 26.60 -20.45
CA LEU A 8 43.41 25.87 -19.17
C LEU A 8 42.00 25.76 -18.57
N GLU A 9 40.94 26.14 -19.28
CA GLU A 9 39.54 26.04 -18.81
C GLU A 9 38.77 24.79 -19.31
N HIS A 10 39.46 23.78 -19.86
CA HIS A 10 38.81 22.58 -20.43
C HIS A 10 39.30 21.26 -19.85
N ALA A 11 39.71 21.22 -18.58
CA ALA A 11 40.25 20.00 -17.96
C ALA A 11 39.60 19.62 -16.61
N GLU A 12 38.33 19.97 -16.42
CA GLU A 12 37.52 19.48 -15.30
C GLU A 12 36.21 18.85 -15.80
N ASP A 13 36.28 18.08 -16.90
CA ASP A 13 35.29 17.02 -17.13
C ASP A 13 35.58 15.94 -16.09
N GLU A 14 35.06 16.16 -14.88
CA GLU A 14 35.05 15.22 -13.78
C GLU A 14 34.54 13.85 -14.26
N ASP A 15 35.37 12.82 -14.11
CA ASP A 15 35.04 11.42 -14.31
C ASP A 15 33.82 11.04 -13.45
N GLN A 16 32.61 11.24 -13.97
CA GLN A 16 31.40 10.78 -13.30
C GLN A 16 31.44 9.25 -13.28
N PRO A 17 31.39 8.60 -12.10
CA PRO A 17 31.47 7.16 -12.00
C PRO A 17 30.31 6.55 -12.80
N GLU A 18 30.64 5.69 -13.76
CA GLU A 18 29.65 5.00 -14.59
C GLU A 18 28.62 4.30 -13.70
N THR A 19 27.36 4.74 -13.79
CA THR A 19 26.29 4.12 -13.02
C THR A 19 26.14 2.64 -13.42
N PRO A 20 26.13 1.70 -12.47
CA PRO A 20 26.11 0.28 -12.78
C PRO A 20 24.81 -0.13 -13.47
N ILE A 21 24.91 -1.00 -14.47
CA ILE A 21 23.75 -1.59 -15.17
C ILE A 21 22.96 -2.45 -14.19
N LYS A 22 21.67 -2.15 -14.02
CA LYS A 22 20.75 -2.91 -13.15
C LYS A 22 19.72 -3.66 -13.99
N ILE A 23 19.66 -4.97 -13.86
CA ILE A 23 18.69 -5.85 -14.53
C ILE A 23 17.55 -6.18 -13.56
N TYR A 24 16.31 -6.04 -14.01
CA TYR A 24 15.11 -6.32 -13.22
C TYR A 24 14.23 -7.36 -13.93
N THR A 25 13.66 -8.29 -13.17
CA THR A 25 12.62 -9.21 -13.64
C THR A 25 11.27 -8.72 -13.11
N ALA A 26 10.29 -8.55 -14.01
CA ALA A 26 8.94 -8.13 -13.65
C ALA A 26 7.91 -9.13 -14.16
N ILE A 27 6.86 -9.36 -13.36
CA ILE A 27 5.70 -10.15 -13.78
C ILE A 27 4.69 -9.21 -14.43
N CYS A 28 4.31 -9.52 -15.66
CA CYS A 28 3.33 -8.77 -16.44
C CYS A 28 2.05 -9.60 -16.59
N ILE A 29 0.92 -9.00 -16.27
CA ILE A 29 -0.42 -9.55 -16.52
C ILE A 29 -0.95 -8.89 -17.79
N GLU A 30 -1.30 -9.71 -18.76
CA GLU A 30 -1.93 -9.31 -20.02
C GLU A 30 -3.30 -9.97 -20.17
N GLY A 31 -4.10 -9.46 -21.11
CA GLY A 31 -5.44 -9.97 -21.39
C GLY A 31 -6.57 -9.28 -20.61
N ALA A 32 -7.78 -9.81 -20.79
CA ALA A 32 -9.02 -9.21 -20.29
C ALA A 32 -9.20 -7.73 -20.73
N GLY A 33 -9.73 -6.88 -19.83
CA GLY A 33 -10.04 -5.47 -20.12
C GLY A 33 -8.83 -4.59 -20.48
N LEU A 34 -7.60 -5.12 -20.42
CA LEU A 34 -6.38 -4.34 -20.59
C LEU A 34 -6.06 -3.90 -22.02
N LYS A 35 -6.75 -4.46 -23.04
CA LYS A 35 -6.74 -4.15 -24.49
C LYS A 35 -5.39 -4.03 -25.23
N LYS A 36 -4.35 -3.40 -24.66
CA LYS A 36 -2.95 -3.30 -25.13
C LYS A 36 -1.91 -2.97 -24.02
N LYS A 37 -2.32 -2.79 -22.76
CA LYS A 37 -1.42 -2.39 -21.67
C LYS A 37 -1.13 -3.58 -20.75
N SER A 38 0.12 -3.87 -20.46
CA SER A 38 0.46 -4.85 -19.41
C SER A 38 0.25 -4.22 -18.03
N TRP A 39 -0.37 -4.95 -17.11
CA TRP A 39 -0.39 -4.59 -15.69
C TRP A 39 0.77 -5.26 -14.97
N GLN A 40 1.56 -4.49 -14.23
CA GLN A 40 2.63 -5.00 -13.37
C GLN A 40 2.23 -4.80 -11.91
N PRO A 41 1.56 -5.79 -11.29
CA PRO A 41 1.24 -5.70 -9.86
C PRO A 41 2.51 -5.72 -9.02
N ALA A 42 2.44 -5.15 -7.82
CA ALA A 42 3.49 -5.38 -6.83
C ALA A 42 3.46 -6.86 -6.43
N ILE A 43 4.63 -7.51 -6.49
CA ILE A 43 4.81 -8.93 -6.18
C ILE A 43 5.59 -9.07 -4.86
N GLN A 44 5.15 -10.01 -4.04
CA GLN A 44 5.87 -10.46 -2.87
C GLN A 44 5.98 -11.98 -2.92
N SER A 45 7.22 -12.51 -2.87
CA SER A 45 7.46 -13.96 -2.85
C SER A 45 7.58 -14.43 -1.41
N VAL A 46 6.78 -15.43 -1.02
CA VAL A 46 6.81 -16.05 0.31
C VAL A 46 6.80 -17.56 0.14
N SER A 47 7.81 -18.24 0.66
CA SER A 47 7.96 -19.70 0.59
C SER A 47 7.90 -20.27 -0.84
N GLY A 48 8.46 -19.56 -1.81
CA GLY A 48 8.47 -19.97 -3.23
C GLY A 48 7.19 -19.63 -4.00
N THR A 49 6.15 -19.13 -3.34
CA THR A 49 4.90 -18.71 -3.97
C THR A 49 4.87 -17.19 -4.17
N ASN A 50 4.42 -16.74 -5.33
CA ASN A 50 4.28 -15.32 -5.65
C ASN A 50 2.89 -14.82 -5.25
N PHE A 51 2.84 -13.71 -4.54
CA PHE A 51 1.60 -13.03 -4.15
C PHE A 51 1.55 -11.67 -4.83
N ALA A 52 0.42 -11.38 -5.49
CA ALA A 52 0.17 -10.08 -6.09
C ALA A 52 -0.65 -9.19 -5.15
N LYS A 53 -0.30 -7.91 -5.13
CA LYS A 53 -1.03 -6.89 -4.37
C LYS A 53 -2.28 -6.43 -5.13
N PHE A 54 -3.43 -6.52 -4.48
CA PHE A 54 -4.71 -6.00 -4.96
C PHE A 54 -5.16 -4.84 -4.07
N ASN A 55 -5.39 -3.68 -4.70
CA ASN A 55 -5.89 -2.48 -4.04
C ASN A 55 -6.97 -1.85 -4.91
N LYS A 56 -8.09 -1.44 -4.28
CA LYS A 56 -9.22 -0.78 -4.94
C LYS A 56 -8.91 0.56 -5.64
N TRP A 57 -7.76 1.16 -5.34
CA TRP A 57 -7.28 2.40 -5.95
C TRP A 57 -6.24 2.16 -7.07
N ASP A 58 -5.94 0.91 -7.38
CA ASP A 58 -5.05 0.57 -8.49
C ASP A 58 -5.76 0.84 -9.84
N ARG A 59 -5.15 1.74 -10.63
CA ARG A 59 -5.64 2.14 -11.96
C ARG A 59 -5.59 0.98 -12.95
N TYR A 60 -4.56 0.14 -12.87
CA TYR A 60 -4.38 -0.99 -13.78
C TYR A 60 -5.33 -2.13 -13.41
N LEU A 61 -5.50 -2.43 -12.11
CA LEU A 61 -6.53 -3.37 -11.66
C LEU A 61 -7.94 -2.92 -12.09
N THR A 62 -8.25 -1.63 -11.96
CA THR A 62 -9.53 -1.07 -12.42
C THR A 62 -9.74 -1.32 -13.92
N THR A 63 -8.69 -1.12 -14.72
CA THR A 63 -8.72 -1.36 -16.17
C THR A 63 -8.84 -2.85 -16.49
N PHE A 64 -8.14 -3.71 -15.77
CA PHE A 64 -8.20 -5.16 -15.90
C PHE A 64 -9.62 -5.70 -15.67
N VAL A 65 -10.28 -5.22 -14.60
CA VAL A 65 -11.64 -5.64 -14.26
C VAL A 65 -12.67 -5.06 -15.22
N THR A 66 -12.69 -3.74 -15.36
CA THR A 66 -13.81 -3.01 -16.01
C THR A 66 -13.58 -2.72 -17.50
N GLY A 67 -12.35 -2.89 -18.00
CA GLY A 67 -11.94 -2.44 -19.33
C GLY A 67 -11.81 -0.92 -19.48
N LYS A 68 -12.00 -0.16 -18.39
CA LYS A 68 -11.94 1.31 -18.36
C LYS A 68 -10.96 1.76 -17.28
N GLY A 69 -10.21 2.83 -17.56
CA GLY A 69 -9.29 3.39 -16.58
C GLY A 69 -10.01 4.08 -15.41
N LEU A 70 -9.39 4.05 -14.23
CA LEU A 70 -9.87 4.75 -13.03
C LEU A 70 -9.92 6.26 -13.27
N ARG A 71 -11.09 6.87 -13.09
CA ARG A 71 -11.28 8.33 -13.15
C ARG A 71 -11.60 8.87 -11.77
N LEU A 72 -10.65 9.58 -11.15
CA LEU A 72 -10.80 10.15 -9.79
C LEU A 72 -11.65 11.42 -9.75
N HIS A 73 -11.69 12.18 -10.86
CA HIS A 73 -12.32 13.50 -10.92
C HIS A 73 -13.76 13.51 -11.45
N SER A 74 -14.23 12.40 -12.05
CA SER A 74 -15.61 12.35 -12.55
C SER A 74 -16.54 11.75 -11.51
N SER A 75 -17.69 12.39 -11.30
CA SER A 75 -18.78 11.84 -10.47
C SER A 75 -19.36 10.52 -11.00
N LYS A 76 -19.00 10.12 -12.23
CA LYS A 76 -19.43 8.86 -12.85
C LYS A 76 -18.46 7.71 -12.51
N GLU A 77 -19.05 6.60 -12.09
CA GLU A 77 -18.47 5.40 -11.48
C GLU A 77 -17.60 4.57 -12.43
N HIS A 78 -16.31 4.87 -12.50
CA HIS A 78 -15.31 3.90 -12.96
C HIS A 78 -14.33 3.58 -11.85
N ASN A 79 -14.84 3.36 -10.64
CA ASN A 79 -14.06 2.87 -9.51
C ASN A 79 -14.46 1.42 -9.19
N ILE A 80 -13.50 0.66 -8.66
CA ILE A 80 -13.71 -0.71 -8.18
C ILE A 80 -13.86 -0.75 -6.66
N ASN A 81 -14.30 0.35 -6.04
CA ASN A 81 -14.58 0.38 -4.60
C ASN A 81 -15.90 -0.35 -4.33
N ARG A 82 -15.84 -1.68 -4.38
CA ARG A 82 -16.96 -2.59 -4.22
C ARG A 82 -16.93 -3.28 -2.86
N GLN A 83 -18.07 -3.87 -2.48
CA GLN A 83 -18.22 -4.60 -1.22
C GLN A 83 -17.25 -5.79 -1.10
N TRP A 84 -16.86 -6.41 -2.23
CA TRP A 84 -15.95 -7.55 -2.27
C TRP A 84 -14.65 -7.34 -1.48
N PHE A 85 -14.01 -6.17 -1.60
CA PHE A 85 -12.78 -5.89 -0.86
C PHE A 85 -12.97 -5.97 0.66
N ARG A 86 -14.12 -5.47 1.16
CA ARG A 86 -14.45 -5.55 2.60
C ARG A 86 -14.70 -6.98 3.04
N THR A 87 -15.48 -7.72 2.26
CA THR A 87 -15.75 -9.13 2.54
C THR A 87 -14.45 -9.93 2.60
N MET A 88 -13.53 -9.73 1.65
CA MET A 88 -12.24 -10.42 1.65
C MET A 88 -11.30 -9.97 2.77
N GLU A 89 -11.31 -8.67 3.16
CA GLU A 89 -10.58 -8.18 4.34
C GLU A 89 -11.05 -8.91 5.62
N GLU A 90 -12.37 -9.07 5.78
CA GLU A 90 -12.99 -9.74 6.93
C GLU A 90 -12.73 -11.25 6.93
N LEU A 91 -12.88 -11.91 5.78
CA LEU A 91 -12.60 -13.34 5.62
C LEU A 91 -11.13 -13.66 5.89
N ARG A 92 -10.19 -12.85 5.36
CA ARG A 92 -8.76 -13.00 5.67
C ARG A 92 -8.49 -12.88 7.16
N LYS A 93 -9.10 -11.89 7.82
CA LYS A 93 -8.93 -11.68 9.26
C LYS A 93 -9.49 -12.85 10.07
N ALA A 94 -10.63 -13.40 9.67
CA ALA A 94 -11.22 -14.59 10.29
C ALA A 94 -10.30 -15.81 10.12
N ALA A 95 -9.75 -16.03 8.91
CA ALA A 95 -8.81 -17.12 8.63
C ALA A 95 -7.50 -16.99 9.45
N CYS A 96 -6.99 -15.77 9.66
CA CYS A 96 -5.85 -15.52 10.54
C CYS A 96 -6.17 -15.89 12.00
N GLN A 97 -7.37 -15.52 12.49
CA GLN A 97 -7.80 -15.87 13.84
C GLN A 97 -7.97 -17.38 14.03
N GLU A 98 -8.53 -18.06 13.03
CA GLU A 98 -8.68 -19.51 13.05
C GLU A 98 -7.32 -20.21 13.03
N SER A 99 -6.38 -19.74 12.21
CA SER A 99 -5.02 -20.29 12.11
C SER A 99 -4.28 -20.16 13.45
N LEU A 100 -4.36 -19.00 14.11
CA LEU A 100 -3.79 -18.82 15.46
C LEU A 100 -4.46 -19.76 16.48
N LYS A 101 -5.79 -19.86 16.45
CA LYS A 101 -6.53 -20.76 17.33
C LYS A 101 -6.08 -22.22 17.14
N ARG A 102 -5.90 -22.66 15.90
CA ARG A 102 -5.42 -24.01 15.58
C ARG A 102 -4.05 -24.27 16.20
N VAL A 103 -3.09 -23.35 16.05
CA VAL A 103 -1.75 -23.51 16.64
C VAL A 103 -1.79 -23.56 18.17
N ILE A 104 -2.58 -22.71 18.83
CA ILE A 104 -2.68 -22.70 20.30
C ILE A 104 -3.31 -24.01 20.81
N VAL A 105 -4.35 -24.51 20.14
CA VAL A 105 -4.99 -25.78 20.51
C VAL A 105 -4.01 -26.95 20.34
N GLN A 106 -3.31 -27.01 19.21
CA GLN A 106 -2.32 -28.05 18.95
C GLN A 106 -1.16 -28.02 19.97
N ALA A 107 -0.69 -26.83 20.37
CA ALA A 107 0.34 -26.69 21.39
C ALA A 107 -0.15 -27.17 22.77
N ALA A 108 -1.37 -26.81 23.17
CA ALA A 108 -1.95 -27.25 24.44
C ALA A 108 -2.17 -28.78 24.48
N GLU A 109 -2.64 -29.36 23.37
CA GLU A 109 -2.79 -30.81 23.22
C GLU A 109 -1.44 -31.54 23.31
N ALA A 110 -0.39 -31.00 22.69
CA ALA A 110 0.96 -31.58 22.73
C ALA A 110 1.60 -31.51 24.14
N GLU A 111 1.32 -30.46 24.90
CA GLU A 111 1.81 -30.29 26.28
C GLU A 111 0.92 -30.99 27.33
N GLY A 112 -0.25 -31.48 26.94
CA GLY A 112 -1.25 -32.03 27.86
C GLY A 112 -1.87 -30.99 28.80
N THR A 113 -1.76 -29.69 28.46
CA THR A 113 -2.33 -28.59 29.23
C THR A 113 -3.76 -28.27 28.76
N PRO A 114 -4.66 -27.80 29.65
CA PRO A 114 -6.01 -27.44 29.23
C PRO A 114 -5.99 -26.24 28.28
N VAL A 115 -6.75 -26.34 27.17
CA VAL A 115 -6.87 -25.24 26.19
C VAL A 115 -7.38 -23.97 26.90
N PRO A 116 -6.73 -22.81 26.70
CA PRO A 116 -7.18 -21.56 27.29
C PRO A 116 -8.64 -21.24 26.92
N PRO A 117 -9.51 -20.89 27.89
CA PRO A 117 -10.94 -20.66 27.64
C PRO A 117 -11.20 -19.45 26.74
N LYS A 118 -10.26 -18.50 26.67
CA LYS A 118 -10.35 -17.32 25.83
C LYS A 118 -9.04 -17.10 25.09
N ILE A 119 -9.05 -17.38 23.80
CA ILE A 119 -7.93 -17.11 22.90
C ILE A 119 -7.94 -15.63 22.55
N ARG A 120 -6.78 -14.98 22.67
CA ARG A 120 -6.61 -13.57 22.30
C ARG A 120 -6.81 -13.37 20.78
N PRO A 121 -7.19 -12.16 20.34
CA PRO A 121 -7.23 -11.87 18.91
C PRO A 121 -5.83 -11.96 18.29
N ALA A 122 -5.80 -12.38 17.03
CA ALA A 122 -4.59 -12.42 16.23
C ALA A 122 -3.98 -11.02 16.03
N THR A 123 -2.65 -10.94 16.14
CA THR A 123 -1.83 -9.75 15.88
C THR A 123 -0.96 -9.98 14.64
N GLN A 124 -0.21 -8.96 14.21
CA GLN A 124 0.66 -9.13 13.04
C GLN A 124 1.83 -10.08 13.33
N GLN A 125 2.36 -10.06 14.56
CA GLN A 125 3.49 -10.88 14.98
C GLN A 125 3.18 -12.39 15.00
N ASP A 126 1.90 -12.76 14.99
CA ASP A 126 1.48 -14.16 14.96
C ASP A 126 1.75 -14.85 13.62
N GLU A 127 2.14 -14.11 12.58
CA GLU A 127 2.55 -14.67 11.27
C GLU A 127 3.75 -15.63 11.39
N TYR A 128 4.59 -15.47 12.42
CA TYR A 128 5.73 -16.36 12.68
C TYR A 128 5.32 -17.63 13.45
N LEU A 129 4.14 -17.61 14.07
CA LEU A 129 3.60 -18.74 14.84
C LEU A 129 2.63 -19.57 13.99
N ALA A 130 1.69 -18.93 13.33
CA ALA A 130 0.64 -19.57 12.53
C ALA A 130 0.97 -19.70 11.04
N GLY A 131 2.10 -19.13 10.61
CA GLY A 131 2.51 -19.07 9.22
C GLY A 131 2.16 -17.74 8.56
N ARG A 132 2.93 -17.39 7.52
CA ARG A 132 2.80 -16.13 6.79
C ARG A 132 1.65 -16.12 5.78
N THR A 133 0.97 -17.24 5.60
CA THR A 133 -0.09 -17.45 4.62
C THR A 133 -1.30 -18.06 5.28
N VAL A 134 -2.49 -17.68 4.81
CA VAL A 134 -3.78 -18.22 5.26
C VAL A 134 -4.62 -18.63 4.07
N GLN A 135 -5.37 -19.72 4.20
CA GLN A 135 -6.36 -20.14 3.21
C GLN A 135 -7.67 -19.40 3.47
N VAL A 136 -8.26 -18.87 2.41
CA VAL A 136 -9.51 -18.11 2.45
C VAL A 136 -10.45 -18.63 1.38
N THR A 137 -11.69 -18.95 1.76
CA THR A 137 -12.75 -19.30 0.82
C THR A 137 -13.52 -18.04 0.45
N GLY A 138 -13.39 -17.62 -0.80
CA GLY A 138 -14.16 -16.51 -1.37
C GLY A 138 -15.61 -16.92 -1.68
N PRO A 139 -16.59 -16.00 -1.54
CA PRO A 139 -17.99 -16.29 -1.80
C PRO A 139 -18.26 -16.56 -3.28
N ALA A 140 -19.32 -17.33 -3.57
CA ALA A 140 -19.83 -17.51 -4.93
C ALA A 140 -20.23 -16.18 -5.57
N VAL A 141 -19.97 -16.03 -6.87
CA VAL A 141 -20.25 -14.82 -7.66
C VAL A 141 -21.52 -15.04 -8.47
N HIS A 142 -22.47 -14.13 -8.30
CA HIS A 142 -23.72 -14.10 -9.06
C HIS A 142 -23.73 -12.87 -9.97
N ASN A 143 -24.35 -12.97 -11.15
CA ASN A 143 -24.54 -11.81 -12.03
C ASN A 143 -25.68 -10.90 -11.54
N ASP A 144 -25.94 -9.82 -12.28
CA ASP A 144 -27.03 -8.88 -11.97
C ASP A 144 -28.43 -9.52 -12.06
N SER A 145 -28.55 -10.69 -12.69
CA SER A 145 -29.77 -11.52 -12.79
C SER A 145 -29.82 -12.62 -11.73
N GLU A 146 -28.93 -12.58 -10.72
CA GLU A 146 -28.79 -13.56 -9.65
C GLU A 146 -28.41 -14.98 -10.12
N GLU A 147 -27.95 -15.14 -11.36
CA GLU A 147 -27.45 -16.41 -11.87
C GLU A 147 -26.00 -16.61 -11.41
N LEU A 148 -25.69 -17.84 -11.02
CA LEU A 148 -24.35 -18.23 -10.60
C LEU A 148 -23.36 -18.14 -11.77
N VAL A 149 -22.37 -17.26 -11.67
CA VAL A 149 -21.29 -17.08 -12.65
C VAL A 149 -20.04 -17.85 -12.24
N HIS A 150 -19.78 -17.91 -10.93
CA HIS A 150 -18.62 -18.59 -10.39
C HIS A 150 -18.94 -19.16 -9.01
N GLU A 151 -18.53 -20.40 -8.77
CA GLU A 151 -18.67 -21.06 -7.46
C GLU A 151 -17.75 -20.42 -6.40
N GLU A 152 -17.89 -20.88 -5.16
CA GLU A 152 -16.94 -20.53 -4.10
C GLU A 152 -15.51 -20.87 -4.53
N HIS A 153 -14.58 -19.98 -4.23
CA HIS A 153 -13.21 -20.10 -4.71
C HIS A 153 -12.23 -20.07 -3.55
N GLN A 154 -11.47 -21.15 -3.37
CA GLN A 154 -10.42 -21.19 -2.35
C GLN A 154 -9.15 -20.53 -2.89
N MET A 155 -8.56 -19.65 -2.09
CA MET A 155 -7.32 -18.96 -2.43
C MET A 155 -6.40 -18.82 -1.23
N VAL A 156 -5.10 -18.74 -1.47
CA VAL A 156 -4.10 -18.45 -0.44
C VAL A 156 -3.83 -16.94 -0.42
N MET A 157 -3.82 -16.37 0.78
CA MET A 157 -3.53 -14.96 1.03
C MET A 157 -2.39 -14.80 2.02
N LEU A 158 -1.63 -13.70 1.94
CA LEU A 158 -0.68 -13.39 3.01
C LEU A 158 -1.39 -12.99 4.30
N TRP A 159 -0.75 -13.28 5.43
CA TRP A 159 -1.18 -12.87 6.75
C TRP A 159 -1.36 -11.34 6.82
N GLY A 160 -2.53 -10.90 7.29
CA GLY A 160 -2.84 -9.48 7.36
C GLY A 160 -4.01 -9.18 8.27
N ILE A 161 -3.71 -8.60 9.44
CA ILE A 161 -4.74 -8.21 10.42
C ILE A 161 -5.26 -6.79 10.15
N LYS A 162 -4.38 -5.93 9.64
CA LYS A 162 -4.65 -4.51 9.38
C LYS A 162 -4.28 -4.19 7.94
N GLY A 163 -5.05 -3.29 7.33
CA GLY A 163 -4.78 -2.80 5.97
C GLY A 163 -5.83 -3.27 4.97
N ALA A 164 -6.07 -2.41 3.99
CA ALA A 164 -7.02 -2.65 2.90
C ALA A 164 -6.39 -3.36 1.70
N ASP A 165 -5.06 -3.51 1.70
CA ASP A 165 -4.34 -4.22 0.65
C ASP A 165 -4.51 -5.72 0.84
N LEU A 166 -4.88 -6.41 -0.23
CA LEU A 166 -5.02 -7.86 -0.26
C LEU A 166 -3.84 -8.44 -1.05
N TRP A 167 -3.06 -9.30 -0.42
CA TRP A 167 -1.99 -10.04 -1.08
C TRP A 167 -2.49 -11.46 -1.33
N ILE A 168 -2.78 -11.76 -2.59
CA ILE A 168 -3.39 -13.03 -3.00
C ILE A 168 -2.39 -13.76 -3.90
N GLU A 169 -2.32 -15.07 -3.75
CA GLU A 169 -1.50 -15.93 -4.58
C GLU A 169 -1.75 -15.66 -6.07
N LEU A 170 -0.68 -15.47 -6.82
CA LEU A 170 -0.73 -15.14 -8.23
C LEU A 170 -0.91 -16.41 -9.07
N THR A 171 -2.17 -16.78 -9.29
CA THR A 171 -2.59 -17.82 -10.24
C THR A 171 -3.61 -17.26 -11.22
N GLU A 172 -3.72 -17.89 -12.40
CA GLU A 172 -4.73 -17.53 -13.39
C GLU A 172 -6.15 -17.68 -12.85
N ALA A 173 -6.42 -18.76 -12.11
CA ALA A 173 -7.73 -19.00 -11.48
C ALA A 173 -8.10 -17.89 -10.49
N ASN A 174 -7.17 -17.46 -9.65
CA ASN A 174 -7.40 -16.37 -8.71
C ASN A 174 -7.69 -15.05 -9.45
N LEU A 175 -6.92 -14.74 -10.50
CA LEU A 175 -7.16 -13.54 -11.32
C LEU A 175 -8.54 -13.55 -11.99
N GLY A 176 -8.96 -14.71 -12.52
CA GLY A 176 -10.28 -14.91 -13.12
C GLY A 176 -11.41 -14.68 -12.12
N TYR A 177 -11.34 -15.33 -10.96
CA TYR A 177 -12.30 -15.15 -9.88
C TYR A 177 -12.37 -13.70 -9.39
N ILE A 178 -11.22 -13.08 -9.06
CA ILE A 178 -11.16 -11.71 -8.55
C ILE A 178 -11.80 -10.74 -9.54
N ARG A 179 -11.54 -10.93 -10.84
CA ARG A 179 -12.14 -10.10 -11.88
C ARG A 179 -13.66 -10.17 -11.85
N LEU A 180 -14.23 -11.38 -11.85
CA LEU A 180 -15.68 -11.57 -11.85
C LEU A 180 -16.31 -11.07 -10.54
N ALA A 181 -15.69 -11.39 -9.41
CA ALA A 181 -16.18 -11.02 -8.09
C ALA A 181 -16.20 -9.49 -7.88
N ILE A 182 -15.19 -8.76 -8.37
CA ILE A 182 -15.21 -7.29 -8.33
C ILE A 182 -16.24 -6.73 -9.33
N LEU A 183 -16.37 -7.32 -10.52
CA LEU A 183 -17.28 -6.81 -11.54
C LEU A 183 -18.74 -6.86 -11.09
N HIS A 184 -19.16 -7.95 -10.46
CA HIS A 184 -20.54 -8.19 -10.04
C HIS A 184 -20.84 -7.85 -8.58
N SER A 185 -19.85 -7.41 -7.80
CA SER A 185 -20.12 -6.99 -6.42
C SER A 185 -20.78 -5.62 -6.36
N PRO A 186 -21.69 -5.39 -5.39
CA PRO A 186 -22.34 -4.11 -5.22
C PRO A 186 -21.32 -3.01 -4.85
N PRO A 187 -21.60 -1.74 -5.20
CA PRO A 187 -20.75 -0.63 -4.80
C PRO A 187 -20.66 -0.55 -3.27
N PHE A 188 -19.48 -0.22 -2.75
CA PHE A 188 -19.29 -0.07 -1.30
C PHE A 188 -19.95 1.23 -0.83
N ILE A 189 -20.98 1.10 0.00
CA ILE A 189 -21.63 2.25 0.65
C ILE A 189 -20.91 2.52 1.98
N GLN A 190 -20.30 3.70 2.11
CA GLN A 190 -19.68 4.09 3.36
C GLN A 190 -20.77 4.25 4.44
N PRO A 191 -20.68 3.53 5.57
CA PRO A 191 -21.63 3.76 6.65
C PRO A 191 -21.47 5.20 7.16
N PRO A 192 -22.58 5.87 7.53
CA PRO A 192 -22.52 7.23 8.03
C PRO A 192 -21.58 7.30 9.25
N PRO A 193 -20.74 8.35 9.37
CA PRO A 193 -19.81 8.45 10.46
C PRO A 193 -20.57 8.46 11.79
N LYS A 194 -20.17 7.62 12.75
CA LYS A 194 -20.81 7.49 14.07
C LYS A 194 -20.96 8.81 14.84
N LYS A 195 -20.16 9.83 14.50
CA LYS A 195 -20.25 11.19 15.07
C LYS A 195 -21.50 11.96 14.62
N ALA A 196 -22.15 11.58 13.51
CA ALA A 196 -23.40 12.20 13.07
C ALA A 196 -24.64 11.66 13.83
N ALA A 197 -24.57 10.43 14.38
CA ALA A 197 -25.70 9.80 15.06
C ALA A 197 -25.84 10.23 16.54
N ARG A 198 -24.79 10.78 17.14
CA ARG A 198 -24.84 11.40 18.47
C ARG A 198 -24.90 12.91 18.27
N GLY A 199 -26.12 13.48 18.23
CA GLY A 199 -26.41 14.90 18.02
C GLY A 199 -25.85 15.89 19.04
N GLY A 200 -24.66 15.64 19.60
CA GLY A 200 -23.88 16.63 20.31
C GLY A 200 -23.17 17.51 19.31
N ALA A 201 -23.75 18.67 19.00
CA ALA A 201 -23.03 19.77 18.41
C ALA A 201 -21.72 19.95 19.18
N SER A 202 -20.59 19.58 18.55
CA SER A 202 -19.27 19.86 19.11
C SER A 202 -19.25 21.36 19.43
N PRO A 203 -18.98 21.77 20.69
CA PRO A 203 -19.00 23.18 21.05
C PRO A 203 -18.10 23.90 20.07
N LYS A 204 -18.68 24.79 19.25
CA LYS A 204 -17.90 25.65 18.36
C LYS A 204 -16.89 26.34 19.25
N LYS A 205 -15.63 25.87 19.23
CA LYS A 205 -14.50 26.63 19.74
C LYS A 205 -14.58 27.94 18.98
N ARG A 206 -15.16 28.96 19.63
CA ARG A 206 -15.10 30.35 19.19
C ARG A 206 -13.63 30.59 18.96
N ARG A 207 -13.19 30.54 17.69
CA ARG A 207 -11.91 31.10 17.29
C ARG A 207 -12.02 32.55 17.74
N LYS A 208 -11.37 32.89 18.87
CA LYS A 208 -11.09 34.28 19.23
C LYS A 208 -10.51 34.87 17.95
N ARG A 209 -11.25 35.77 17.30
CA ARG A 209 -10.71 36.58 16.22
C ARG A 209 -9.48 37.25 16.81
N GLY A 210 -8.30 36.85 16.36
CA GLY A 210 -7.09 37.60 16.64
C GLY A 210 -7.29 39.05 16.19
N PRO A 211 -6.63 40.02 16.84
CA PRO A 211 -6.68 41.42 16.42
C PRO A 211 -6.29 41.51 14.94
N LYS A 212 -7.07 42.25 14.15
CA LYS A 212 -6.70 42.59 12.77
C LYS A 212 -5.29 43.21 12.81
N SER A 213 -4.33 42.58 12.15
CA SER A 213 -3.02 43.20 11.91
C SER A 213 -3.24 44.46 11.09
N LYS A 214 -2.85 45.61 11.65
CA LYS A 214 -2.61 46.85 10.91
C LYS A 214 -1.40 46.60 10.00
N ALA A 215 -1.65 46.07 8.81
CA ALA A 215 -0.68 46.00 7.72
C ALA A 215 -1.26 46.67 6.46
N ALA A 216 -1.81 47.86 6.67
CA ALA A 216 -2.23 48.79 5.64
C ALA A 216 -1.70 50.17 6.08
N LEU A 217 -0.39 50.36 5.97
CA LEU A 217 0.33 51.64 5.97
C LEU A 217 1.83 51.33 6.02
N ARG A 218 2.45 51.32 4.84
CA ARG A 218 3.84 51.69 4.49
C ARG A 218 4.23 50.99 3.19
N ASP A 219 3.66 51.49 2.10
CA ASP A 219 4.43 51.67 0.87
C ASP A 219 5.22 52.98 1.04
N ASP A 220 6.37 53.06 0.38
CA ASP A 220 7.39 54.13 0.40
C ASP A 220 8.47 54.00 1.51
N GLU A 221 9.48 53.15 1.28
CA GLU A 221 10.88 53.60 1.25
C GLU A 221 11.77 52.55 0.56
N GLU A 222 12.27 52.97 -0.59
CA GLU A 222 13.36 52.42 -1.40
C GLU A 222 14.69 52.74 -0.71
N ALA A 223 15.53 51.72 -0.42
CA ALA A 223 16.98 51.76 -0.56
C ALA A 223 17.70 50.58 0.12
N ASP A 224 18.76 50.15 -0.56
CA ASP A 224 20.00 49.55 -0.07
C ASP A 224 20.09 48.04 0.26
N ALA A 225 20.62 47.35 -0.74
CA ALA A 225 21.82 46.50 -0.67
C ALA A 225 22.33 46.09 0.72
N ALA A 226 22.35 44.78 0.97
CA ALA A 226 23.52 44.07 1.48
C ALA A 226 23.32 42.55 1.34
N GLU A 227 24.23 41.93 0.60
CA GLU A 227 24.46 40.49 0.59
C GLU A 227 24.73 39.96 2.00
N PRO A 228 24.22 38.77 2.37
CA PRO A 228 24.85 37.94 3.37
C PRO A 228 25.77 36.91 2.70
N ALA A 229 27.05 37.03 3.06
CA ALA A 229 28.13 36.09 2.79
C ALA A 229 27.83 34.65 3.27
N PRO A 230 28.46 33.64 2.65
CA PRO A 230 28.37 32.24 3.09
C PRO A 230 29.23 32.00 4.35
N SER A 231 28.61 31.56 5.45
CA SER A 231 29.28 30.92 6.58
C SER A 231 29.45 29.42 6.26
N GLU A 232 30.67 28.96 6.02
CA GLU A 232 31.59 28.36 7.01
C GLU A 232 31.03 27.07 7.63
N ASP A 233 31.58 25.96 7.14
CA ASP A 233 32.19 24.88 7.91
C ASP A 233 31.43 24.30 9.10
N ASN A 234 30.97 23.06 8.92
CA ASN A 234 31.04 22.08 9.98
C ASN A 234 31.42 20.72 9.36
N ASP A 235 32.73 20.55 9.21
CA ASP A 235 33.40 19.27 9.35
C ASP A 235 33.05 18.66 10.71
N VAL A 236 32.41 17.50 10.69
CA VAL A 236 32.50 16.55 11.81
C VAL A 236 32.78 15.18 11.21
N ASP A 237 34.07 14.92 11.07
CA ASP A 237 34.68 13.60 11.15
C ASP A 237 34.21 12.87 12.42
N GLU A 238 33.68 11.65 12.28
CA GLU A 238 34.07 10.53 13.18
C GLU A 238 33.62 9.19 12.58
N ALA A 239 34.39 8.68 11.60
CA ALA A 239 34.31 7.30 11.18
C ALA A 239 35.20 6.43 12.10
N ALA A 240 34.56 5.59 12.93
CA ALA A 240 35.25 4.58 13.71
C ALA A 240 35.66 3.38 12.83
N PRO A 241 36.89 2.84 12.97
CA PRO A 241 37.28 1.59 12.34
C PRO A 241 36.85 0.40 13.21
N LEU A 242 36.21 -0.60 12.60
CA LEU A 242 36.12 -1.95 13.16
C LEU A 242 36.99 -2.89 12.34
N GLU A 243 38.27 -2.92 12.69
CA GLU A 243 39.16 -4.06 12.46
C GLU A 243 39.29 -4.86 13.76
N GLY A 244 39.25 -6.19 13.63
CA GLY A 244 39.59 -7.16 14.66
C GLY A 244 38.45 -8.14 14.93
N GLN A 245 38.65 -9.45 14.98
CA GLN A 245 39.82 -10.31 14.77
C GLN A 245 39.31 -11.75 14.95
N ASP A 246 39.88 -12.70 14.20
CA ASP A 246 40.15 -14.10 14.57
C ASP A 246 39.11 -14.91 15.40
N MET A 247 38.44 -15.86 14.74
CA MET A 247 38.68 -17.32 14.88
C MET A 247 37.73 -18.15 14.00
#